data_AF-A0A7S2CTM7-F1
#
_entry.id   AF-A0A7S2CTM7-F1
#
_cell.length_a   1.000
_cell.length_b   1.000
_cell.length_c   1.000
_cell.angle_alpha   90.00
_cell.angle_beta   90.00
_cell.angle_gamma   90.00
#
_symmetry.space_group_name_H-M   'P 1'
#
loop_
_entity.id
_entity.type
_entity.pdbx_description
1 polymer ?
#
loop_
_entity_poly.entity_id
_entity_poly.type
_entity_poly.pdbx_seq_one_letter_code
_entity_poly.pdbx_strand_id
1 'polypeptide(L)'
;VPIKGRGWDRVDFSENNCGGSVPSCVVADLEDCADDFVVRHGIACGRGETMYEDPETGYQVFTELAHKKRGKCCGSGCRHCPYDHANVKDKTSRIQQPAVLYEATSTRSKDDGDNTPAGAPRAGLKVLFFSTGKDSFLTLRSLAKSGDASDLALITTFDASTRTIAHQETHVDVAVRQASHLDVTLVGVPLHGKSEKYTDRIARGLKALTTRTGRPIDSLVFGDLHLQHIRDWREAELGSEGMGFKLEYPLWNVPYHELMDDLEASGVHCRVSASTVEGVAVGQSFVREWSEGLSADGIDCFGENGEFHSVAEVWKVSRERALGVGI
;
A
#
# COMPACT_ATOMS: atom_id res chain seq x y z
N VAL A 1 14.84 6.72 29.08
CA VAL A 1 13.65 6.07 29.67
C VAL A 1 12.51 6.26 28.68
N PRO A 2 11.96 5.23 28.04
CA PRO A 2 10.89 5.42 27.07
C PRO A 2 9.58 5.72 27.81
N ILE A 3 8.92 6.80 27.41
CA ILE A 3 7.61 7.20 27.91
C ILE A 3 6.57 6.33 27.21
N LYS A 4 5.78 5.58 28.01
CA LYS A 4 4.58 4.85 27.59
C LYS A 4 3.63 5.79 26.84
N GLY A 5 3.43 5.55 25.55
CA GLY A 5 2.42 6.19 24.72
C GLY A 5 1.18 5.30 24.64
N ARG A 6 0.05 5.86 25.08
CA ARG A 6 -1.27 5.25 25.26
C ARG A 6 -1.75 4.41 24.08
N GLY A 7 -2.26 3.22 24.41
CA GLY A 7 -3.12 2.44 23.53
C GLY A 7 -4.40 3.20 23.20
N TRP A 8 -5.01 2.83 22.09
CA TRP A 8 -6.22 3.40 21.53
C TRP A 8 -7.36 3.33 22.54
N ASP A 9 -7.83 4.48 23.02
CA ASP A 9 -9.08 4.55 23.77
C ASP A 9 -10.26 4.29 22.81
N ARG A 10 -11.10 3.31 23.17
CA ARG A 10 -12.36 2.99 22.50
C ARG A 10 -13.23 4.23 22.37
N VAL A 11 -13.62 4.60 21.15
CA VAL A 11 -14.68 5.59 20.90
C VAL A 11 -16.01 4.86 20.97
N ASP A 12 -16.84 5.20 21.95
CA ASP A 12 -18.20 4.69 22.12
C ASP A 12 -19.17 5.51 21.25
N PHE A 13 -19.97 4.84 20.42
CA PHE A 13 -20.89 5.45 19.46
C PHE A 13 -22.35 5.40 19.92
N SER A 14 -22.62 5.19 21.20
CA SER A 14 -23.97 5.32 21.74
C SER A 14 -24.27 6.77 22.13
N GLU A 15 -24.67 7.61 21.17
CA GLU A 15 -25.64 8.71 21.38
C GLU A 15 -26.00 9.37 20.05
N ASN A 16 -26.95 8.75 19.36
CA ASN A 16 -27.75 9.42 18.33
C ASN A 16 -28.72 10.38 19.01
N ASN A 17 -28.72 11.65 18.64
CA ASN A 17 -29.92 12.46 18.73
C ASN A 17 -30.14 13.26 17.44
N CYS A 18 -31.16 12.87 16.70
CA CYS A 18 -31.63 13.51 15.48
C CYS A 18 -32.31 14.85 15.81
N GLY A 19 -32.04 15.88 15.00
CA GLY A 19 -32.96 17.00 14.84
C GLY A 19 -32.29 18.32 14.46
N GLY A 20 -32.59 18.82 13.26
CA GLY A 20 -32.49 20.25 12.95
C GLY A 20 -31.68 20.63 11.71
N SER A 21 -32.41 21.07 10.68
CA SER A 21 -32.06 22.06 9.64
C SER A 21 -30.66 22.08 9.03
N VAL A 22 -30.60 21.83 7.72
CA VAL A 22 -29.50 22.17 6.82
C VAL A 22 -29.18 23.67 6.88
N PRO A 23 -27.92 24.11 7.09
CA PRO A 23 -27.50 25.46 6.77
C PRO A 23 -26.83 25.50 5.40
N SER A 24 -27.34 26.39 4.53
CA SER A 24 -26.62 26.82 3.35
C SER A 24 -25.45 27.74 3.71
N CYS A 25 -24.39 27.64 2.91
CA CYS A 25 -23.37 28.63 2.61
C CYS A 25 -22.66 29.34 3.77
N VAL A 26 -21.41 28.94 4.03
CA VAL A 26 -20.32 29.93 4.14
C VAL A 26 -19.03 29.27 3.66
N VAL A 27 -18.27 30.01 2.88
CA VAL A 27 -16.94 29.69 2.36
C VAL A 27 -16.08 29.23 3.54
N ALA A 28 -15.73 27.94 3.61
CA ALA A 28 -14.82 27.47 4.65
C ALA A 28 -13.44 28.09 4.41
N ASP A 29 -12.94 28.78 5.42
CA ASP A 29 -11.74 29.58 5.41
C ASP A 29 -10.54 28.83 4.80
N LEU A 30 -10.01 29.40 3.72
CA LEU A 30 -8.79 28.97 3.02
C LEU A 30 -7.51 29.11 3.88
N GLU A 31 -7.64 29.51 5.14
CA GLU A 31 -6.50 29.83 6.02
C GLU A 31 -6.01 28.60 6.81
N ASP A 32 -6.84 27.58 7.05
CA ASP A 32 -6.44 26.36 7.80
C ASP A 32 -5.81 25.27 6.92
N CYS A 33 -5.81 25.44 5.58
CA CYS A 33 -5.15 24.54 4.63
C CYS A 33 -3.85 25.14 4.04
N ALA A 34 -3.45 26.33 4.50
CA ALA A 34 -2.29 27.07 3.99
C ALA A 34 -0.93 26.47 4.42
N ASP A 35 -0.91 25.52 5.34
CA ASP A 35 0.32 24.91 5.89
C ASP A 35 0.67 23.55 5.27
N ASP A 36 -0.09 23.08 4.28
CA ASP A 36 0.27 21.88 3.51
C ASP A 36 1.09 22.26 2.26
N PHE A 37 2.25 21.62 2.11
CA PHE A 37 3.11 21.77 0.94
C PHE A 37 2.42 21.37 -0.37
N VAL A 38 1.42 20.48 -0.34
CA VAL A 38 0.61 20.12 -1.52
C VAL A 38 -0.24 21.30 -1.96
N VAL A 39 -0.90 21.98 -1.03
CA VAL A 39 -1.74 23.15 -1.31
C VAL A 39 -0.86 24.29 -1.84
N ARG A 40 0.26 24.57 -1.18
CA ARG A 40 1.25 25.58 -1.64
C ARG A 40 1.77 25.28 -3.04
N HIS A 41 2.10 24.02 -3.31
CA HIS A 41 2.48 23.58 -4.65
C HIS A 41 1.38 23.84 -5.68
N GLY A 42 0.13 23.46 -5.37
CA GLY A 42 -1.02 23.64 -6.26
C GLY A 42 -1.26 25.11 -6.61
N ILE A 43 -1.19 25.99 -5.60
CA ILE A 43 -1.30 27.44 -5.78
C ILE A 43 -0.17 27.98 -6.68
N ALA A 44 1.08 27.61 -6.40
CA ALA A 44 2.24 28.04 -7.18
C ALA A 44 2.14 27.56 -8.64
N CYS A 45 1.77 26.30 -8.87
CA CYS A 45 1.50 25.76 -10.19
C CYS A 45 0.37 26.52 -10.91
N GLY A 46 -0.74 26.82 -10.23
CA GLY A 46 -1.85 27.60 -10.77
C GLY A 46 -1.47 29.02 -11.20
N ARG A 47 -0.47 29.61 -10.53
CA ARG A 47 0.12 30.91 -10.87
C ARG A 47 1.25 30.85 -11.91
N GLY A 48 1.63 29.64 -12.35
CA GLY A 48 2.75 29.45 -13.28
C GLY A 48 4.13 29.58 -12.64
N GLU A 49 4.21 29.58 -11.30
CA GLU A 49 5.43 29.72 -10.54
C GLU A 49 6.26 28.42 -10.56
N THR A 50 7.58 28.56 -10.54
CA THR A 50 8.52 27.42 -10.61
C THR A 50 8.99 26.93 -9.25
N MET A 51 8.71 27.69 -8.18
CA MET A 51 9.09 27.37 -6.81
C MET A 51 8.01 27.87 -5.85
N TYR A 52 7.97 27.30 -4.66
CA TYR A 52 7.20 27.80 -3.51
C TYR A 52 8.04 27.64 -2.24
N GLU A 53 7.69 28.37 -1.18
CA GLU A 53 8.31 28.21 0.14
C GLU A 53 7.58 27.13 0.94
N ASP A 54 8.32 26.13 1.40
CA ASP A 54 7.81 25.03 2.22
C ASP A 54 7.42 25.55 3.61
N PRO A 55 6.14 25.48 4.02
CA PRO A 55 5.67 26.11 5.26
C PRO A 55 6.33 25.52 6.52
N GLU A 56 6.74 24.25 6.47
CA GLU A 56 7.37 23.57 7.60
C GLU A 56 8.88 23.92 7.74
N THR A 57 9.59 24.03 6.62
CA THR A 57 11.06 24.13 6.62
C THR A 57 11.60 25.50 6.21
N GLY A 58 10.77 26.35 5.60
CA GLY A 58 11.18 27.63 5.00
C GLY A 58 12.02 27.48 3.72
N TYR A 59 12.25 26.25 3.24
CA TYR A 59 13.06 26.03 2.05
C TYR A 59 12.29 26.33 0.76
N GLN A 60 12.99 26.83 -0.25
CA GLN A 60 12.47 26.94 -1.61
C GLN A 60 12.38 25.55 -2.25
N VAL A 61 11.18 25.15 -2.65
CA VAL A 61 10.89 23.84 -3.26
C VAL A 61 10.44 24.03 -4.71
N PHE A 62 11.08 23.31 -5.63
CA PHE A 62 10.69 23.32 -7.05
C PHE A 62 9.30 22.71 -7.27
N THR A 63 8.49 23.39 -8.09
CA THR A 63 7.18 22.88 -8.53
C THR A 63 7.31 21.86 -9.66
N GLU A 64 6.21 21.18 -9.98
CA GLU A 64 6.15 20.25 -11.10
C GLU A 64 6.45 21.00 -12.42
N LEU A 65 6.02 22.25 -12.54
CA LEU A 65 6.31 23.11 -13.70
C LEU A 65 7.81 23.30 -13.92
N ALA A 66 8.59 23.51 -12.85
CA ALA A 66 10.04 23.62 -12.95
C ALA A 66 10.68 22.34 -13.48
N HIS A 67 10.19 21.19 -13.01
CA HIS A 67 10.66 19.89 -13.46
C HIS A 67 10.23 19.59 -14.90
N LYS A 68 9.01 19.96 -15.30
CA LYS A 68 8.53 19.87 -16.68
C LYS A 68 9.37 20.73 -17.63
N LYS A 69 9.70 21.96 -17.24
CA LYS A 69 10.64 22.83 -18.00
C LYS A 69 12.02 22.20 -18.18
N ARG A 70 12.49 21.40 -17.21
CA ARG A 70 13.77 20.66 -17.31
C ARG A 70 13.70 19.48 -18.29
N GLY A 71 12.52 18.89 -18.50
CA GLY A 71 12.31 17.81 -19.47
C GLY A 71 12.77 16.41 -19.04
N LYS A 72 13.42 16.25 -17.87
CA LYS A 72 13.89 14.95 -17.38
C LYS A 72 13.99 14.86 -15.85
N CYS A 73 13.90 13.64 -15.31
CA CYS A 73 14.23 13.35 -13.91
C CYS A 73 15.73 13.56 -13.65
N CYS A 74 16.09 14.26 -12.57
CA CYS A 74 17.51 14.50 -12.21
C CYS A 74 18.10 13.43 -11.28
N GLY A 75 17.30 12.49 -10.78
CA GLY A 75 17.75 11.42 -9.88
C GLY A 75 17.87 11.81 -8.40
N SER A 76 17.43 13.01 -8.02
CA SER A 76 17.58 13.55 -6.65
C SER A 76 16.42 13.26 -5.69
N GLY A 77 15.37 12.53 -6.11
CA GLY A 77 14.22 12.29 -5.22
C GLY A 77 13.29 13.51 -5.03
N CYS A 78 13.20 14.40 -6.02
CA CYS A 78 12.45 15.66 -5.89
C CYS A 78 10.99 15.44 -5.48
N ARG A 79 10.49 16.31 -4.58
CA ARG A 79 9.14 16.24 -4.01
C ARG A 79 8.05 16.29 -5.08
N HIS A 80 8.24 17.00 -6.19
CA HIS A 80 7.20 17.16 -7.22
C HIS A 80 7.62 16.62 -8.59
N CYS A 81 8.40 15.53 -8.61
CA CYS A 81 8.91 14.94 -9.85
C CYS A 81 7.76 14.36 -10.71
N PRO A 82 7.51 14.86 -11.94
CA PRO A 82 6.45 14.36 -12.82
C PRO A 82 6.84 13.07 -13.56
N TYR A 83 8.06 12.57 -13.36
CA TYR A 83 8.68 11.51 -14.17
C TYR A 83 8.84 10.19 -13.40
N ASP A 84 7.93 9.89 -12.46
CA ASP A 84 7.94 8.65 -11.65
C ASP A 84 9.31 8.32 -11.01
N HIS A 85 10.05 9.38 -10.69
CA HIS A 85 11.42 9.30 -10.18
C HIS A 85 12.34 8.36 -10.99
N ALA A 86 12.14 8.26 -12.31
CA ALA A 86 12.77 7.24 -13.16
C ALA A 86 14.31 7.15 -13.05
N ASN A 87 14.98 8.28 -12.78
CA ASN A 87 16.45 8.33 -12.65
C ASN A 87 16.95 8.25 -11.19
N VAL A 88 16.06 8.02 -10.22
CA VAL A 88 16.44 7.84 -8.81
C VAL A 88 16.86 6.39 -8.61
N LYS A 89 18.16 6.17 -8.32
CA LYS A 89 18.72 4.82 -8.15
C LYS A 89 18.18 4.11 -6.89
N ASP A 90 18.06 4.87 -5.81
CA ASP A 90 17.60 4.37 -4.51
C ASP A 90 16.26 5.03 -4.20
N LYS A 91 15.19 4.50 -4.81
CA LYS A 91 13.85 5.08 -4.68
C LYS A 91 13.34 4.94 -3.24
N THR A 92 13.52 3.77 -2.62
CA THR A 92 13.00 3.48 -1.28
C THR A 92 13.52 4.45 -0.23
N SER A 93 14.79 4.87 -0.30
CA SER A 93 15.33 5.84 0.65
C SER A 93 15.04 7.32 0.30
N ARG A 94 14.65 7.63 -0.94
CA ARG A 94 14.61 9.03 -1.44
C ARG A 94 13.25 9.56 -1.83
N ILE A 95 12.32 8.73 -2.29
CA ILE A 95 11.05 9.24 -2.81
C ILE A 95 10.20 9.86 -1.70
N GLN A 96 9.57 10.97 -2.01
CA GLN A 96 8.64 11.69 -1.13
C GLN A 96 7.22 11.76 -1.72
N GLN A 97 7.01 11.09 -2.86
CA GLN A 97 5.72 10.93 -3.52
C GLN A 97 5.60 9.50 -4.00
N PRO A 98 4.36 9.04 -4.28
CA PRO A 98 4.14 7.73 -4.83
C PRO A 98 4.90 7.51 -6.13
N ALA A 99 5.57 6.37 -6.24
CA ALA A 99 6.33 6.00 -7.43
C ALA A 99 6.43 4.48 -7.57
N VAL A 100 6.67 4.01 -8.79
CA VAL A 100 6.95 2.58 -9.04
C VAL A 100 8.30 2.22 -8.43
N LEU A 101 8.30 1.35 -7.42
CA LEU A 101 9.50 0.87 -6.74
C LEU A 101 10.09 -0.38 -7.42
N TYR A 102 9.23 -1.21 -8.00
CA TYR A 102 9.63 -2.35 -8.81
C TYR A 102 8.68 -2.50 -9.99
N GLU A 103 9.23 -2.83 -11.15
CA GLU A 103 8.48 -3.03 -12.38
C GLU A 103 8.70 -4.46 -12.89
N ALA A 104 7.58 -5.19 -13.00
CA ALA A 104 7.57 -6.58 -13.45
C ALA A 104 8.06 -6.71 -14.90
N THR A 105 8.59 -7.87 -15.24
CA THR A 105 9.09 -8.11 -16.61
C THR A 105 7.98 -8.04 -17.66
N SER A 106 6.75 -8.43 -17.30
CA SER A 106 5.57 -8.38 -18.17
C SER A 106 5.06 -6.97 -18.46
N THR A 107 5.38 -5.99 -17.59
CA THR A 107 4.93 -4.59 -17.73
C THR A 107 5.98 -3.69 -18.36
N ARG A 108 7.24 -4.13 -18.46
CA ARG A 108 8.29 -3.42 -19.20
C ARG A 108 7.88 -3.32 -20.67
N SER A 109 7.71 -2.09 -21.13
CA SER A 109 7.46 -1.79 -22.54
C SER A 109 8.51 -2.48 -23.40
N LYS A 110 8.09 -3.49 -24.17
CA LYS A 110 8.88 -3.99 -25.30
C LYS A 110 8.96 -2.86 -26.33
N ASP A 111 10.10 -2.18 -26.40
CA ASP A 111 10.54 -1.56 -27.65
C ASP A 111 10.89 -2.62 -28.72
N ASP A 112 10.84 -3.92 -28.37
CA ASP A 112 11.11 -5.04 -29.27
C ASP A 112 9.85 -5.89 -29.55
N GLY A 113 9.11 -5.50 -30.61
CA GLY A 113 8.43 -6.47 -31.49
C GLY A 113 7.23 -7.25 -30.96
N ASP A 114 6.43 -6.71 -30.04
CA ASP A 114 5.14 -7.32 -29.70
C ASP A 114 4.10 -6.97 -30.75
N ASN A 115 3.78 -7.93 -31.64
CA ASN A 115 2.79 -7.78 -32.72
C ASN A 115 1.34 -7.90 -32.20
N THR A 116 1.10 -7.58 -30.92
CA THR A 116 -0.24 -7.53 -30.34
C THR A 116 -0.97 -6.33 -30.96
N PRO A 117 -2.11 -6.53 -31.64
CA PRO A 117 -2.83 -5.44 -32.27
C PRO A 117 -3.09 -4.31 -31.28
N ALA A 118 -2.61 -3.11 -31.59
CA ALA A 118 -2.93 -1.89 -30.86
C ALA A 118 -4.46 -1.69 -30.91
N GLY A 119 -5.16 -2.13 -29.86
CA GLY A 119 -6.63 -2.05 -29.80
C GLY A 119 -7.33 -3.17 -29.04
N ALA A 120 -6.66 -4.26 -28.66
CA ALA A 120 -7.29 -5.23 -27.75
C ALA A 120 -7.41 -4.62 -26.34
N PRO A 121 -8.61 -4.60 -25.70
CA PRO A 121 -8.75 -4.12 -24.34
C PRO A 121 -7.91 -5.01 -23.42
N ARG A 122 -6.83 -4.45 -22.84
CA ARG A 122 -6.11 -5.11 -21.75
C ARG A 122 -7.06 -5.15 -20.55
N ALA A 123 -7.16 -6.31 -19.91
CA ALA A 123 -7.91 -6.46 -18.67
C ALA A 123 -7.49 -5.37 -17.66
N GLY A 124 -8.42 -4.90 -16.83
CA GLY A 124 -8.08 -3.95 -15.77
C GLY A 124 -7.15 -4.58 -14.73
N LEU A 125 -6.42 -3.74 -14.00
CA LEU A 125 -5.50 -4.19 -12.95
C LEU A 125 -6.24 -4.44 -11.64
N LYS A 126 -5.96 -5.57 -11.00
CA LYS A 126 -6.29 -5.79 -9.60
C LYS A 126 -5.13 -5.31 -8.73
N VAL A 127 -5.39 -4.31 -7.89
CA VAL A 127 -4.34 -3.68 -7.06
C VAL A 127 -4.43 -4.19 -5.65
N LEU A 128 -3.50 -5.05 -5.26
CA LEU A 128 -3.41 -5.60 -3.92
C LEU A 128 -2.68 -4.63 -2.98
N PHE A 129 -3.34 -4.28 -1.88
CA PHE A 129 -2.71 -3.61 -0.75
C PHE A 129 -1.79 -4.59 -0.04
N PHE A 130 -0.48 -4.38 -0.24
CA PHE A 130 0.55 -5.35 0.11
C PHE A 130 1.34 -4.88 1.34
N SER A 131 1.28 -5.68 2.40
CA SER A 131 1.85 -5.37 3.71
C SER A 131 3.13 -6.16 4.01
N THR A 132 3.60 -7.02 3.11
CA THR A 132 4.73 -7.96 3.29
C THR A 132 4.44 -9.18 4.18
N GLY A 133 3.32 -9.18 4.91
CA GLY A 133 2.93 -10.26 5.81
C GLY A 133 2.23 -11.42 5.12
N LYS A 134 2.02 -12.49 5.89
CA LYS A 134 1.44 -13.77 5.46
C LYS A 134 0.09 -13.61 4.76
N ASP A 135 -0.80 -12.75 5.26
CA ASP A 135 -2.18 -12.64 4.74
C ASP A 135 -2.19 -11.93 3.37
N SER A 136 -1.41 -10.86 3.23
CA SER A 136 -1.22 -10.20 1.93
C SER A 136 -0.52 -11.11 0.91
N PHE A 137 0.41 -11.97 1.36
CA PHE A 137 1.04 -12.97 0.51
C PHE A 137 0.04 -14.06 0.07
N LEU A 138 -0.75 -14.62 0.98
CA LEU A 138 -1.79 -15.61 0.67
C LEU A 138 -2.85 -15.04 -0.27
N THR A 139 -3.16 -13.75 -0.13
CA THR A 139 -4.07 -13.04 -1.04
C THR A 139 -3.49 -12.97 -2.44
N LEU A 140 -2.21 -12.58 -2.58
CA LEU A 140 -1.51 -12.55 -3.85
C LEU A 140 -1.48 -13.94 -4.51
N ARG A 141 -1.21 -14.98 -3.73
CA ARG A 141 -1.18 -16.37 -4.17
C ARG A 141 -2.56 -16.85 -4.64
N SER A 142 -3.63 -16.55 -3.90
CA SER A 142 -5.01 -16.85 -4.28
C SER A 142 -5.42 -16.20 -5.62
N LEU A 143 -5.06 -14.92 -5.79
CA LEU A 143 -5.28 -14.19 -7.05
C LEU A 143 -4.48 -14.79 -8.21
N ALA A 144 -3.21 -15.14 -7.98
CA ALA A 144 -2.34 -15.71 -9.01
C ALA A 144 -2.80 -17.10 -9.47
N LYS A 145 -3.42 -17.90 -8.59
CA LYS A 145 -4.00 -19.22 -8.95
C LYS A 145 -5.31 -19.12 -9.71
N SER A 146 -6.13 -18.11 -9.42
CA SER A 146 -7.48 -17.96 -9.97
C SER A 146 -7.53 -17.14 -11.27
N GLY A 147 -6.44 -16.47 -11.64
CA GLY A 147 -6.35 -15.63 -12.83
C GLY A 147 -4.93 -15.52 -13.39
N ASP A 148 -4.70 -14.51 -14.23
CA ASP A 148 -3.37 -14.22 -14.74
C ASP A 148 -2.62 -13.30 -13.76
N ALA A 149 -1.45 -13.74 -13.30
CA ALA A 149 -0.57 -12.93 -12.45
C ALA A 149 -0.16 -11.60 -13.13
N SER A 150 -0.23 -11.52 -14.46
CA SER A 150 0.02 -10.30 -15.22
C SER A 150 -1.04 -9.21 -15.00
N ASP A 151 -2.22 -9.55 -14.47
CA ASP A 151 -3.29 -8.62 -14.12
C ASP A 151 -3.11 -8.01 -12.72
N LEU A 152 -2.09 -8.43 -11.98
CA LEU A 152 -1.87 -8.04 -10.59
C LEU A 152 -0.83 -6.92 -10.49
N ALA A 153 -1.10 -5.99 -9.58
CA ALA A 153 -0.14 -5.00 -9.13
C ALA A 153 -0.22 -4.86 -7.61
N LEU A 154 0.89 -4.46 -7.00
CA LEU A 154 1.01 -4.23 -5.57
C LEU A 154 1.06 -2.72 -5.30
N ILE A 155 0.37 -2.31 -4.24
CA ILE A 155 0.52 -0.98 -3.65
C ILE A 155 0.89 -1.15 -2.18
N THR A 156 1.94 -0.46 -1.71
CA THR A 156 2.35 -0.49 -0.31
C THR A 156 2.52 0.93 0.22
N THR A 157 2.02 1.17 1.42
CA THR A 157 2.21 2.42 2.14
C THR A 157 3.31 2.27 3.19
N PHE A 158 4.10 3.31 3.39
CA PHE A 158 5.16 3.31 4.38
C PHE A 158 5.39 4.72 4.92
N ASP A 159 5.84 4.83 6.16
CA ASP A 159 6.18 6.12 6.75
C ASP A 159 7.34 6.76 5.98
N ALA A 160 7.16 8.01 5.55
CA ALA A 160 8.14 8.67 4.69
C ALA A 160 9.48 8.95 5.38
N SER A 161 9.51 8.97 6.72
CA SER A 161 10.72 9.28 7.50
C SER A 161 11.53 8.04 7.84
N THR A 162 10.87 7.03 8.39
CA THR A 162 11.48 5.76 8.86
C THR A 162 11.57 4.73 7.75
N ARG A 163 10.81 4.90 6.66
CA ARG A 163 10.68 3.93 5.56
C ARG A 163 10.07 2.59 6.00
N THR A 164 9.40 2.57 7.14
CA THR A 164 8.76 1.40 7.73
C THR A 164 7.32 1.29 7.24
N ILE A 165 6.91 0.08 6.88
CA ILE A 165 5.51 -0.27 6.61
C ILE A 165 4.80 -0.39 7.96
N ALA A 166 3.81 0.46 8.18
CA ALA A 166 3.08 0.55 9.44
C ALA A 166 2.48 -0.81 9.84
N HIS A 167 2.40 -1.04 11.16
CA HIS A 167 1.96 -2.29 11.80
C HIS A 167 2.92 -3.47 11.62
N GLN A 168 3.46 -3.68 10.42
CA GLN A 168 4.29 -4.83 10.12
C GLN A 168 5.71 -4.70 10.66
N GLU A 169 6.15 -3.47 10.96
CA GLU A 169 7.51 -3.14 11.44
C GLU A 169 8.61 -3.65 10.49
N THR A 170 8.30 -3.69 9.19
CA THR A 170 9.22 -4.07 8.12
C THR A 170 9.64 -2.85 7.30
N HIS A 171 10.91 -2.80 6.89
CA HIS A 171 11.39 -1.75 5.98
C HIS A 171 10.82 -1.99 4.57
N VAL A 172 10.50 -0.92 3.83
CA VAL A 172 9.94 -0.99 2.47
C VAL A 172 10.77 -1.82 1.48
N ASP A 173 12.08 -1.95 1.69
CA ASP A 173 12.95 -2.81 0.87
C ASP A 173 12.53 -4.29 0.92
N VAL A 174 11.88 -4.74 1.99
CA VAL A 174 11.30 -6.08 2.07
C VAL A 174 10.20 -6.25 1.02
N ALA A 175 9.30 -5.27 0.89
CA ALA A 175 8.26 -5.27 -0.14
C ALA A 175 8.88 -5.27 -1.54
N VAL A 176 9.93 -4.47 -1.78
CA VAL A 176 10.65 -4.45 -3.06
C VAL A 176 11.27 -5.81 -3.36
N ARG A 177 11.89 -6.46 -2.36
CA ARG A 177 12.46 -7.79 -2.50
C ARG A 177 11.40 -8.85 -2.82
N GLN A 178 10.24 -8.79 -2.17
CA GLN A 178 9.12 -9.69 -2.45
C GLN A 178 8.57 -9.47 -3.86
N ALA A 179 8.28 -8.22 -4.22
CA ALA A 179 7.80 -7.84 -5.55
C ALA A 179 8.77 -8.27 -6.66
N SER A 180 10.07 -8.07 -6.43
CA SER A 180 11.11 -8.50 -7.38
C SER A 180 11.21 -10.01 -7.52
N HIS A 181 11.07 -10.76 -6.43
CA HIS A 181 11.14 -12.22 -6.47
C HIS A 181 9.90 -12.84 -7.13
N LEU A 182 8.72 -12.28 -6.85
CA LEU A 182 7.44 -12.74 -7.39
C LEU A 182 7.14 -12.18 -8.79
N ASP A 183 7.97 -11.25 -9.26
CA ASP A 183 7.82 -10.51 -10.51
C ASP A 183 6.45 -9.84 -10.66
N VAL A 184 6.08 -9.01 -9.67
CA VAL A 184 4.81 -8.25 -9.65
C VAL A 184 5.12 -6.77 -9.45
N THR A 185 4.55 -5.90 -10.30
CA THR A 185 4.80 -4.45 -10.23
C THR A 185 4.40 -3.91 -8.86
N LEU A 186 5.25 -3.09 -8.24
CA LEU A 186 5.03 -2.49 -6.93
C LEU A 186 5.09 -0.96 -7.01
N VAL A 187 4.03 -0.32 -6.54
CA VAL A 187 4.02 1.11 -6.22
C VAL A 187 4.22 1.30 -4.73
N GLY A 188 5.19 2.14 -4.38
CA GLY A 188 5.39 2.61 -3.02
C GLY A 188 4.71 3.95 -2.81
N VAL A 189 4.01 4.10 -1.70
CA VAL A 189 3.29 5.31 -1.29
C VAL A 189 3.86 5.79 0.04
N PRO A 190 4.83 6.73 0.04
CA PRO A 190 5.27 7.36 1.27
C PRO A 190 4.09 8.10 1.91
N LEU A 191 3.86 7.91 3.20
CA LEU A 191 2.93 8.67 4.01
C LEU A 191 3.72 9.70 4.81
N HIS A 192 3.36 10.97 4.63
CA HIS A 192 3.82 12.06 5.48
C HIS A 192 2.80 12.21 6.60
N GLY A 193 3.17 12.84 7.72
CA GLY A 193 2.28 13.01 8.88
C GLY A 193 1.01 13.84 8.58
N LYS A 194 0.53 14.59 9.58
CA LYS A 194 -0.80 15.25 9.60
C LYS A 194 -1.18 16.15 8.40
N SER A 195 -0.29 16.41 7.45
CA SER A 195 -0.50 17.37 6.37
C SER A 195 -1.40 16.84 5.23
N GLU A 196 -1.49 15.53 4.98
CA GLU A 196 -2.23 15.01 3.81
C GLU A 196 -3.13 13.82 4.13
N LYS A 197 -4.31 13.75 3.50
CA LYS A 197 -5.24 12.63 3.68
C LYS A 197 -4.68 11.35 3.06
N TYR A 198 -4.92 10.24 3.75
CA TYR A 198 -4.54 8.90 3.27
C TYR A 198 -5.10 8.59 1.86
N THR A 199 -6.38 8.91 1.62
CA THR A 199 -7.06 8.67 0.34
C THR A 199 -6.43 9.42 -0.83
N ASP A 200 -5.98 10.67 -0.61
CA ASP A 200 -5.28 11.46 -1.64
C ASP A 200 -3.95 10.80 -2.04
N ARG A 201 -3.23 10.24 -1.06
CA ARG A 201 -1.97 9.52 -1.30
C ARG A 201 -2.18 8.22 -2.07
N ILE A 202 -3.21 7.46 -1.70
CA ILE A 202 -3.60 6.26 -2.43
C ILE A 202 -4.00 6.61 -3.86
N ALA A 203 -4.80 7.66 -4.08
CA ALA A 203 -5.20 8.09 -5.41
C ALA A 203 -4.00 8.42 -6.30
N ARG A 204 -2.97 9.09 -5.75
CA ARG A 204 -1.70 9.36 -6.46
C ARG A 204 -0.92 8.07 -6.76
N GLY A 205 -0.89 7.12 -5.83
CA GLY A 205 -0.26 5.82 -6.05
C GLY A 205 -0.93 5.03 -7.18
N LEU A 206 -2.26 4.98 -7.18
CA LEU A 206 -3.04 4.36 -8.25
C LEU A 206 -2.81 5.08 -9.59
N LYS A 207 -2.76 6.41 -9.59
CA LYS A 207 -2.42 7.20 -10.80
C LYS A 207 -1.01 6.90 -11.32
N ALA A 208 -0.02 6.74 -10.45
CA ALA A 208 1.34 6.36 -10.85
C ALA A 208 1.33 4.98 -11.52
N LEU A 209 0.56 4.03 -10.97
CA LEU A 209 0.40 2.70 -11.54
C LEU A 209 -0.27 2.72 -12.92
N THR A 210 -1.40 3.42 -13.07
CA THR A 210 -2.10 3.52 -14.37
C THR A 210 -1.25 4.24 -15.41
N THR A 211 -0.53 5.29 -15.01
CA THR A 211 0.40 6.02 -15.89
C THR A 211 1.53 5.11 -16.37
N ARG A 212 2.10 4.29 -15.48
CA ARG A 212 3.21 3.40 -15.82
C ARG A 212 2.79 2.25 -16.71
N THR A 213 1.64 1.65 -16.43
CA THR A 213 1.16 0.42 -17.08
C THR A 213 0.28 0.68 -18.30
N GLY A 214 -0.32 1.87 -18.40
CA GLY A 214 -1.33 2.20 -19.41
C GLY A 214 -2.65 1.43 -19.24
N ARG A 215 -2.86 0.80 -18.08
CA ARG A 215 -4.05 -0.03 -17.80
C ARG A 215 -4.95 0.65 -16.77
N PRO A 216 -6.29 0.54 -16.92
CA PRO A 216 -7.23 1.01 -15.89
C PRO A 216 -7.16 0.10 -14.65
N ILE A 217 -7.62 0.61 -13.50
CA ILE A 217 -7.82 -0.20 -12.29
C ILE A 217 -9.19 -0.89 -12.37
N ASP A 218 -9.22 -2.21 -12.19
CA ASP A 218 -10.46 -3.00 -12.10
C ASP A 218 -11.00 -3.01 -10.66
N SER A 219 -10.13 -3.33 -9.70
CA SER A 219 -10.49 -3.43 -8.30
C SER A 219 -9.30 -3.22 -7.36
N LEU A 220 -9.61 -2.87 -6.12
CA LEU A 220 -8.66 -2.84 -5.01
C LEU A 220 -8.85 -4.10 -4.18
N VAL A 221 -7.75 -4.79 -3.87
CA VAL A 221 -7.79 -6.08 -3.19
C VAL A 221 -7.12 -5.98 -1.83
N PHE A 222 -7.72 -6.62 -0.83
CA PHE A 222 -7.20 -6.66 0.53
C PHE A 222 -7.15 -8.08 1.08
N GLY A 223 -6.19 -8.31 1.99
CA GLY A 223 -6.00 -9.58 2.66
C GLY A 223 -6.65 -9.68 4.04
N ASP A 224 -7.71 -8.92 4.31
CA ASP A 224 -8.44 -9.01 5.57
C ASP A 224 -9.17 -10.36 5.67
N LEU A 225 -9.15 -11.00 6.86
CA LEU A 225 -9.73 -12.34 7.02
C LEU A 225 -11.19 -12.30 7.51
N HIS A 226 -11.51 -11.55 8.56
CA HIS A 226 -12.90 -11.54 9.09
C HIS A 226 -13.30 -10.32 9.93
N LEU A 227 -12.40 -9.37 10.22
CA LEU A 227 -12.72 -8.20 11.04
C LEU A 227 -13.64 -7.20 10.33
N GLN A 228 -14.95 -7.32 10.58
CA GLN A 228 -16.00 -6.56 9.89
C GLN A 228 -15.79 -5.04 9.94
N HIS A 229 -15.40 -4.50 11.10
CA HIS A 229 -15.19 -3.06 11.27
C HIS A 229 -14.07 -2.49 10.36
N ILE A 230 -13.03 -3.28 10.07
CA ILE A 230 -11.95 -2.88 9.15
C ILE A 230 -12.49 -2.86 7.72
N ARG A 231 -13.24 -3.88 7.34
CA ARG A 231 -13.89 -3.96 6.03
C ARG A 231 -14.86 -2.80 5.81
N ASP A 232 -15.71 -2.51 6.79
CA ASP A 232 -16.68 -1.41 6.71
C ASP A 232 -15.98 -0.07 6.49
N TRP A 233 -14.89 0.19 7.21
CA TRP A 233 -14.07 1.39 7.01
C TRP A 233 -13.47 1.46 5.59
N ARG A 234 -12.97 0.34 5.05
CA ARG A 234 -12.43 0.30 3.68
C ARG A 234 -13.51 0.58 2.65
N GLU A 235 -14.70 0.00 2.80
CA GLU A 235 -15.84 0.22 1.91
C GLU A 235 -16.29 1.70 1.92
N ALA A 236 -16.30 2.32 3.10
CA ALA A 236 -16.63 3.74 3.23
C ALA A 236 -15.59 4.67 2.59
N GLU A 237 -14.29 4.42 2.82
CA GLU A 237 -13.21 5.31 2.34
C GLU A 237 -12.81 5.08 0.89
N LEU A 238 -12.72 3.80 0.47
CA LEU A 238 -12.14 3.40 -0.80
C LEU A 238 -13.19 2.83 -1.77
N GLY A 239 -14.31 2.32 -1.22
CA GLY A 239 -15.40 1.74 -1.98
C GLY A 239 -16.24 2.77 -2.73
N SER A 240 -17.45 2.37 -3.14
CA SER A 240 -18.35 3.18 -3.98
C SER A 240 -18.69 4.56 -3.42
N GLU A 241 -18.81 4.68 -2.09
CA GLU A 241 -19.17 5.96 -1.44
C GLU A 241 -17.99 6.90 -1.25
N GLY A 242 -16.77 6.35 -1.12
CA GLY A 242 -15.54 7.12 -0.95
C GLY A 242 -14.87 7.42 -2.29
N MET A 243 -13.88 6.61 -2.66
CA MET A 243 -13.08 6.81 -3.88
C MET A 243 -13.70 6.20 -5.15
N GLY A 244 -14.79 5.44 -5.03
CA GLY A 244 -15.52 4.86 -6.17
C GLY A 244 -14.95 3.54 -6.70
N PHE A 245 -14.12 2.82 -5.93
CA PHE A 245 -13.53 1.55 -6.39
C PHE A 245 -14.36 0.33 -5.98
N LYS A 246 -14.32 -0.71 -6.80
CA LYS A 246 -14.73 -2.06 -6.41
C LYS A 246 -13.68 -2.65 -5.48
N LEU A 247 -14.09 -3.17 -4.32
CA LEU A 247 -13.20 -3.83 -3.37
C LEU A 247 -13.36 -5.36 -3.43
N GLU A 248 -12.25 -6.09 -3.32
CA GLU A 248 -12.20 -7.56 -3.29
C GLU A 248 -11.49 -8.06 -2.02
N TYR A 249 -12.04 -9.11 -1.40
CA TYR A 249 -11.49 -9.74 -0.19
C TYR A 249 -11.37 -11.26 -0.38
N PRO A 250 -10.35 -11.75 -1.10
CA PRO A 250 -10.25 -13.15 -1.50
C PRO A 250 -10.16 -14.14 -0.33
N LEU A 251 -9.72 -13.68 0.85
CA LEU A 251 -9.54 -14.50 2.04
C LEU A 251 -10.68 -14.34 3.06
N TRP A 252 -11.72 -13.56 2.74
CA TRP A 252 -12.78 -13.23 3.69
C TRP A 252 -13.56 -14.48 4.13
N ASN A 253 -13.58 -14.74 5.44
CA ASN A 253 -14.19 -15.90 6.08
C ASN A 253 -13.63 -17.26 5.58
N VAL A 254 -12.45 -17.29 4.97
CA VAL A 254 -11.76 -18.55 4.66
C VAL A 254 -11.27 -19.15 5.98
N PRO A 255 -11.58 -20.42 6.29
CA PRO A 255 -11.14 -21.05 7.52
C PRO A 255 -9.61 -21.07 7.67
N TYR A 256 -9.12 -20.81 8.89
CA TYR A 256 -7.67 -20.78 9.16
C TYR A 256 -6.92 -22.04 8.77
N HIS A 257 -7.55 -23.21 8.86
CA HIS A 257 -6.91 -24.46 8.45
C HIS A 257 -6.64 -24.50 6.94
N GLU A 258 -7.54 -23.96 6.10
CA GLU A 258 -7.33 -23.86 4.65
C GLU A 258 -6.25 -22.83 4.30
N LEU A 259 -6.21 -21.70 5.02
CA LEU A 259 -5.14 -20.70 4.86
C LEU A 259 -3.77 -21.29 5.25
N MET A 260 -3.73 -22.09 6.31
CA MET A 260 -2.52 -22.78 6.75
C MET A 260 -2.10 -23.85 5.74
N ASP A 261 -3.04 -24.65 5.21
CA ASP A 261 -2.78 -25.63 4.16
C ASP A 261 -2.15 -24.94 2.93
N ASP A 262 -2.68 -23.78 2.52
CA ASP A 262 -2.12 -23.08 1.37
C ASP A 262 -0.74 -22.45 1.65
N LEU A 263 -0.53 -21.96 2.87
CA LEU A 263 0.76 -21.44 3.30
C LEU A 263 1.82 -22.55 3.29
N GLU A 264 1.51 -23.72 3.86
CA GLU A 264 2.40 -24.89 3.86
C GLU A 264 2.67 -25.39 2.44
N ALA A 265 1.64 -25.46 1.59
CA ALA A 265 1.78 -25.84 0.18
C ALA A 265 2.69 -24.88 -0.61
N SER A 266 2.69 -23.59 -0.26
CA SER A 266 3.59 -22.60 -0.88
C SER A 266 5.07 -22.84 -0.53
N GLY A 267 5.35 -23.50 0.60
CA GLY A 267 6.70 -23.64 1.16
C GLY A 267 7.35 -22.31 1.58
N VAL A 268 6.62 -21.21 1.58
CA VAL A 268 7.11 -19.90 2.03
C VAL A 268 7.22 -19.90 3.55
N HIS A 269 8.40 -19.58 4.04
CA HIS A 269 8.64 -19.39 5.46
C HIS A 269 8.11 -18.01 5.90
N CYS A 270 7.23 -18.00 6.90
CA CYS A 270 6.77 -16.80 7.57
C CYS A 270 7.38 -16.71 8.97
N ARG A 271 7.76 -15.51 9.40
CA ARG A 271 8.23 -15.26 10.77
C ARG A 271 7.57 -14.03 11.36
N VAL A 272 7.43 -14.00 12.68
CA VAL A 272 6.92 -12.86 13.43
C VAL A 272 7.85 -11.66 13.23
N SER A 273 7.29 -10.52 12.82
CA SER A 273 8.01 -9.26 12.63
C SER A 273 7.77 -8.26 13.76
N ALA A 274 6.58 -8.29 14.36
CA ALA A 274 6.20 -7.49 15.51
C ALA A 274 5.23 -8.28 16.41
N SER A 275 5.18 -7.93 17.70
CA SER A 275 4.28 -8.54 18.67
C SER A 275 3.84 -7.49 19.69
N THR A 276 2.58 -7.57 20.13
CA THR A 276 1.98 -6.73 21.19
C THR A 276 1.64 -7.53 22.44
N VAL A 277 1.84 -8.86 22.41
CA VAL A 277 1.49 -9.78 23.49
C VAL A 277 2.72 -10.50 24.05
N GLU A 278 2.67 -10.86 25.33
CA GLU A 278 3.67 -11.73 25.94
C GLU A 278 3.58 -13.15 25.35
N GLY A 279 4.69 -13.89 25.31
CA GLY A 279 4.74 -15.24 24.77
C GLY A 279 4.93 -15.37 23.26
N VAL A 280 4.80 -14.27 22.50
CA VAL A 280 5.07 -14.25 21.05
C VAL A 280 6.34 -13.47 20.75
N ALA A 281 7.40 -14.17 20.32
CA ALA A 281 8.71 -13.57 20.12
C ALA A 281 8.91 -13.08 18.67
N VAL A 282 9.48 -11.89 18.49
CA VAL A 282 9.93 -11.43 17.18
C VAL A 282 11.01 -12.36 16.62
N GLY A 283 10.86 -12.75 15.36
CA GLY A 283 11.73 -13.72 14.68
C GLY A 283 11.25 -15.17 14.77
N GLN A 284 10.25 -15.46 15.61
CA GLN A 284 9.64 -16.78 15.71
C GLN A 284 9.00 -17.21 14.39
N SER A 285 9.19 -18.47 13.99
CA SER A 285 8.56 -19.03 12.79
C SER A 285 7.05 -19.19 12.99
N PHE A 286 6.27 -18.70 12.02
CA PHE A 286 4.85 -18.94 11.94
C PHE A 286 4.62 -20.32 11.28
N VAL A 287 4.33 -21.32 12.11
CA VAL A 287 4.05 -22.71 11.70
C VAL A 287 2.78 -23.20 12.36
N ARG A 288 2.11 -24.20 11.77
CA ARG A 288 0.81 -24.73 12.23
C ARG A 288 0.77 -25.06 13.72
N GLU A 289 1.67 -25.91 14.17
CA GLU A 289 1.72 -26.36 15.57
C GLU A 289 1.79 -25.18 16.55
N TRP A 290 2.62 -24.17 16.23
CA TRP A 290 2.73 -22.98 17.05
C TRP A 290 1.48 -22.10 16.98
N SER A 291 0.97 -21.84 15.77
CA SER A 291 -0.22 -21.01 15.53
C SER A 291 -1.46 -21.56 16.22
N GLU A 292 -1.69 -22.88 16.14
CA GLU A 292 -2.83 -23.54 16.80
C GLU A 292 -2.71 -23.52 18.33
N GLY A 293 -1.48 -23.60 18.86
CA GLY A 293 -1.19 -23.53 20.29
C GLY A 293 -1.53 -22.18 20.94
N LEU A 294 -1.53 -21.08 20.18
CA LEU A 294 -1.84 -19.73 20.68
C LEU A 294 -3.24 -19.61 21.28
N SER A 295 -4.18 -20.41 20.80
CA SER A 295 -5.56 -20.43 21.30
C SER A 295 -5.66 -20.80 22.79
N ALA A 296 -4.70 -21.56 23.32
CA ALA A 296 -4.65 -21.91 24.73
C ALA A 296 -4.41 -20.69 25.64
N ASP A 297 -3.76 -19.66 25.11
CA ASP A 297 -3.48 -18.38 25.79
C ASP A 297 -4.51 -17.29 25.39
N GLY A 298 -5.56 -17.64 24.66
CA GLY A 298 -6.59 -16.71 24.19
C GLY A 298 -6.11 -15.76 23.08
N ILE A 299 -4.99 -16.07 22.42
CA ILE A 299 -4.44 -15.31 21.31
C ILE A 299 -5.03 -15.85 20.00
N ASP A 300 -5.42 -14.96 19.06
CA ASP A 300 -5.87 -15.37 17.74
C ASP A 300 -4.74 -16.09 16.97
N CYS A 301 -5.05 -17.27 16.40
CA CYS A 301 -4.06 -18.13 15.75
C CYS A 301 -3.37 -17.46 14.54
N PHE A 302 -4.02 -16.50 13.88
CA PHE A 302 -3.47 -15.72 12.77
C PHE A 302 -3.08 -14.29 13.18
N GLY A 303 -3.34 -13.88 14.42
CA GLY A 303 -2.98 -12.55 14.95
C GLY A 303 -3.88 -11.42 14.43
N GLU A 304 -5.13 -11.71 14.07
CA GLU A 304 -6.04 -10.74 13.45
C GLU A 304 -6.38 -9.55 14.35
N ASN A 305 -6.34 -9.70 15.68
CA ASN A 305 -6.62 -8.59 16.61
C ASN A 305 -5.39 -7.72 16.91
N GLY A 306 -4.31 -7.88 16.14
CA GLY A 306 -3.06 -7.12 16.29
C GLY A 306 -2.11 -7.71 17.32
N GLU A 307 -2.29 -8.98 17.71
CA GLU A 307 -1.42 -9.67 18.66
C GLU A 307 0.01 -9.80 18.12
N PHE A 308 0.14 -10.07 16.82
CA PHE A 308 1.43 -10.10 16.13
C PHE A 308 1.29 -9.82 14.63
N HIS A 309 2.42 -9.47 14.02
CA HIS A 309 2.57 -9.29 12.59
C HIS A 309 3.65 -10.21 12.05
N SER A 310 3.68 -10.41 10.73
CA SER A 310 4.57 -11.38 10.11
C SER A 310 5.24 -10.83 8.86
N VAL A 311 6.31 -11.48 8.45
CA VAL A 311 6.92 -11.27 7.13
C VAL A 311 7.03 -12.59 6.40
N ALA A 312 6.58 -12.62 5.14
CA ALA A 312 6.66 -13.77 4.26
C ALA A 312 7.97 -13.77 3.47
N GLU A 313 8.87 -14.72 3.74
CA GLU A 313 10.19 -14.81 3.10
C GLU A 313 10.12 -15.55 1.75
N VAL A 314 9.37 -14.98 0.82
CA VAL A 314 9.03 -15.61 -0.47
C VAL A 314 10.25 -16.04 -1.30
N TRP A 315 11.38 -15.34 -1.13
CA TRP A 315 12.65 -15.61 -1.82
C TRP A 315 13.35 -16.91 -1.38
N LYS A 316 12.79 -17.67 -0.45
CA LYS A 316 13.30 -18.97 -0.02
C LYS A 316 12.87 -20.12 -0.93
N VAL A 317 11.91 -19.90 -1.82
CA VAL A 317 11.41 -20.86 -2.80
C VAL A 317 11.42 -20.25 -4.21
N SER A 318 11.06 -21.02 -5.24
CA SER A 318 10.85 -20.47 -6.59
C SER A 318 9.53 -19.67 -6.66
N ARG A 319 9.45 -18.70 -7.58
CA ARG A 319 8.23 -17.93 -7.86
C ARG A 319 7.02 -18.84 -8.13
N GLU A 320 7.18 -19.86 -8.97
CA GLU A 320 6.13 -20.80 -9.38
C GLU A 320 5.54 -21.49 -8.16
N ARG A 321 6.41 -22.04 -7.30
CA ARG A 321 6.02 -22.64 -6.02
C ARG A 321 5.35 -21.65 -5.08
N ALA A 322 5.91 -20.44 -4.93
CA ALA A 322 5.37 -19.40 -4.04
C ALA A 322 3.97 -18.95 -4.46
N LEU A 323 3.74 -18.75 -5.76
CA LEU A 323 2.45 -18.32 -6.30
C LEU A 323 1.49 -19.49 -6.60
N GLY A 324 2.00 -20.72 -6.64
CA GLY A 324 1.19 -21.91 -6.96
C GLY A 324 0.77 -21.93 -8.44
N VAL A 325 1.60 -21.37 -9.31
CA VAL A 325 1.38 -21.27 -10.76
C VAL A 325 2.40 -22.14 -11.49
N GLY A 326 2.00 -22.78 -12.59
CA GLY A 326 2.90 -23.60 -13.41
C GLY A 326 3.31 -24.95 -12.80
N ILE A 327 2.48 -25.49 -11.88
CA ILE A 327 2.58 -26.88 -11.38
C ILE A 327 1.80 -27.80 -12.30
#